data_AF-A0A9R0TZ51-F1
#
_entry.id   AF-A0A9R0TZ51-F1
#
_cell.length_a   1.000
_cell.length_b   1.000
_cell.length_c   1.000
_cell.angle_alpha   90.00
_cell.angle_beta   90.00
_cell.angle_gamma   90.00
#
_symmetry.space_group_name_H-M   'P 1'
#
loop_
_entity.id
_entity.type
_entity.pdbx_description
1 polymer ?
#
loop_
_entity_poly.entity_id
_entity_poly.type
_entity_poly.pdbx_seq_one_letter_code
_entity_poly.pdbx_strand_id
1 'polypeptide(L)'
;MEGVIAVAMTGAMSSLLSKLAALLEKKYRLSKDAKKEIISLKDEMSSMNALLLKLSRFDELDEQQKDWRDKVRELSYGMEDCIDIFMNDLDSADAKDGLLGELKKLKAHYKIANRIEELKAQVLEASDRHNRYKLDEHVGSSRGPEAIDPRVQALYTEASSLVGIDRPKDKLTELLRMEENAPQLHVVSVVGFGGMGKTTLAKQVHDKIKSQFDCTAFVSVSQNPSLIKVLSDILSGVWGQVPSFLNEERQLIDKLREVLQNKRYLIVIDDIWTMEAWNIIKCSLMENNNGSRVITTTRIEDVAQACSCSHGHV
;
A
#
# COMPACT_ATOMS: atom_id res chain seq x y z
N MET A 1 -2.91 11.32 -3.48
CA MET A 1 -1.76 11.96 -2.81
C MET A 1 -0.70 10.94 -2.42
N GLU A 2 -1.06 9.70 -2.06
CA GLU A 2 -0.12 8.58 -1.84
C GLU A 2 0.82 8.32 -3.03
N GLY A 3 0.33 8.38 -4.28
CA GLY A 3 1.19 8.28 -5.47
C GLY A 3 2.19 9.44 -5.60
N VAL A 4 1.81 10.66 -5.20
CA VAL A 4 2.72 11.82 -5.20
C VAL A 4 3.73 11.73 -4.06
N ILE A 5 3.31 11.20 -2.91
CA ILE A 5 4.16 10.98 -1.75
C ILE A 5 5.16 9.84 -2.03
N ALA A 6 4.73 8.73 -2.63
CA ALA A 6 5.61 7.63 -3.04
C ALA A 6 6.59 8.06 -4.14
N VAL A 7 6.14 8.86 -5.12
CA VAL A 7 6.99 9.44 -6.16
C VAL A 7 7.96 10.47 -5.58
N ALA A 8 7.55 11.30 -4.61
CA ALA A 8 8.46 12.22 -3.92
C ALA A 8 9.44 11.49 -2.97
N MET A 9 9.02 10.37 -2.37
CA MET A 9 9.85 9.55 -1.48
C MET A 9 10.89 8.72 -2.23
N THR A 10 10.60 8.27 -3.46
CA THR A 10 11.48 7.39 -4.25
C THR A 10 12.10 8.06 -5.47
N GLY A 11 11.70 9.31 -5.78
CA GLY A 11 12.15 10.06 -6.95
C GLY A 11 13.66 10.21 -7.02
N ALA A 12 14.29 10.72 -5.96
CA ALA A 12 15.75 10.86 -5.89
C ALA A 12 16.46 9.49 -6.03
N MET A 13 15.93 8.46 -5.38
CA MET A 13 16.53 7.11 -5.40
C MET A 13 16.44 6.46 -6.78
N SER A 14 15.32 6.62 -7.48
CA SER A 14 15.12 6.11 -8.85
C SER A 14 15.95 6.89 -9.89
N SER A 15 16.07 8.20 -9.72
CA SER A 15 16.97 9.05 -10.52
C SER A 15 18.43 8.62 -10.34
N LEU A 16 18.85 8.47 -9.08
CA LEU A 16 20.18 8.03 -8.69
C LEU A 16 20.54 6.65 -9.27
N LEU A 17 19.64 5.67 -9.17
CA LEU A 17 19.83 4.33 -9.75
C LEU A 17 20.00 4.39 -11.28
N SER A 18 19.26 5.27 -11.95
CA SER A 18 19.36 5.49 -13.39
C SER A 18 20.71 6.12 -13.76
N LYS A 19 21.17 7.12 -12.99
CA LYS A 19 22.47 7.76 -13.19
C LYS A 19 23.64 6.80 -12.95
N LEU A 20 23.58 6.00 -11.89
CA LEU A 20 24.57 4.94 -11.61
C LEU A 20 24.63 3.90 -12.74
N ALA A 21 23.48 3.51 -13.30
CA ALA A 21 23.45 2.62 -14.45
C ALA A 21 24.10 3.26 -15.69
N ALA A 22 23.86 4.54 -15.94
CA ALA A 22 24.49 5.27 -17.04
C ALA A 22 26.01 5.35 -16.89
N LEU A 23 26.54 5.55 -15.67
CA LEU A 23 27.99 5.56 -15.41
C LEU A 23 28.68 4.25 -15.77
N LEU A 24 27.97 3.13 -15.70
CA LEU A 24 28.51 1.81 -16.06
C LEU A 24 28.56 1.57 -17.58
N GLU A 25 27.98 2.46 -18.38
CA GLU A 25 28.06 2.40 -19.84
C GLU A 25 29.48 2.60 -20.36
N LYS A 26 29.77 2.05 -21.55
CA LYS A 26 31.11 2.10 -22.15
C LYS A 26 31.62 3.52 -22.42
N LYS A 27 30.74 4.52 -22.51
CA LYS A 27 31.08 5.91 -22.86
C LYS A 27 32.02 6.58 -21.84
N TYR A 28 31.88 6.28 -20.55
CA TYR A 28 32.64 6.95 -19.49
C TYR A 28 34.04 6.37 -19.21
N ARG A 29 34.45 5.30 -19.92
CA ARG A 29 35.81 4.69 -19.85
C ARG A 29 36.38 4.50 -18.43
N LEU A 30 35.51 4.15 -17.47
CA LEU A 30 35.90 3.97 -16.07
C LEU A 30 36.86 2.79 -15.86
N SER A 31 37.75 2.91 -14.86
CA SER A 31 38.62 1.82 -14.42
C SER A 31 37.81 0.64 -13.87
N LYS A 32 38.43 -0.55 -13.83
CA LYS A 32 37.78 -1.76 -13.31
C LYS A 32 37.34 -1.60 -11.85
N ASP A 33 38.19 -0.97 -11.03
CA ASP A 33 37.91 -0.76 -9.61
C ASP A 33 36.79 0.28 -9.40
N ALA A 34 36.79 1.37 -10.17
CA ALA A 34 35.71 2.35 -10.12
C ALA A 34 34.35 1.76 -10.51
N LYS A 35 34.32 0.89 -11.54
CA LYS A 35 33.10 0.16 -11.91
C LYS A 35 32.59 -0.73 -10.79
N LYS A 36 33.50 -1.42 -10.07
CA LYS A 36 33.13 -2.28 -8.95
C LYS A 36 32.49 -1.48 -7.81
N GLU A 37 33.05 -0.33 -7.47
CA GLU A 37 32.47 0.54 -6.44
C GLU A 37 31.11 1.12 -6.85
N ILE A 38 30.94 1.52 -8.12
CA ILE A 38 29.64 1.99 -8.64
C ILE A 38 28.59 0.88 -8.61
N ILE A 39 28.95 -0.36 -8.91
CA ILE A 39 28.05 -1.52 -8.80
C ILE A 39 27.65 -1.73 -7.34
N SER A 40 28.62 -1.78 -6.41
CA SER A 40 28.34 -1.93 -4.97
C SER A 40 27.41 -0.84 -4.46
N LEU A 41 27.62 0.40 -4.91
CA LEU A 41 26.78 1.53 -4.53
C LEU A 41 25.36 1.40 -5.10
N LYS A 42 25.23 0.96 -6.36
CA LYS A 42 23.93 0.72 -7.00
C LYS A 42 23.12 -0.35 -6.26
N ASP A 43 23.76 -1.42 -5.81
CA ASP A 43 23.11 -2.50 -5.06
C ASP A 43 22.59 -2.01 -3.70
N GLU A 44 23.39 -1.18 -3.01
CA GLU A 44 23.01 -0.56 -1.74
C GLU A 44 21.82 0.39 -1.91
N MET A 45 21.87 1.28 -2.90
CA MET A 45 20.76 2.19 -3.22
C MET A 45 19.48 1.45 -3.64
N SER A 46 19.62 0.31 -4.31
CA SER A 46 18.47 -0.54 -4.66
C SER A 46 17.81 -1.11 -3.41
N SER A 47 18.61 -1.56 -2.45
CA SER A 47 18.13 -2.07 -1.15
C SER A 47 17.43 -0.97 -0.34
N MET A 48 17.99 0.24 -0.31
CA MET A 48 17.37 1.40 0.33
C MET A 48 16.06 1.81 -0.35
N ASN A 49 16.01 1.78 -1.68
CA ASN A 49 14.77 2.08 -2.42
C ASN A 49 13.66 1.09 -2.08
N ALA A 50 13.99 -0.20 -2.00
CA ALA A 50 13.03 -1.23 -1.61
C ALA A 50 12.47 -1.00 -0.20
N LEU A 51 13.32 -0.55 0.73
CA LEU A 51 12.89 -0.14 2.06
C LEU A 51 11.95 1.07 2.02
N LEU A 52 12.31 2.13 1.29
CA LEU A 52 11.45 3.32 1.17
C LEU A 52 10.09 3.00 0.56
N LEU A 53 10.05 2.12 -0.46
CA LEU A 53 8.81 1.60 -1.05
C LEU A 53 7.98 0.78 -0.07
N LYS A 54 8.62 0.04 0.84
CA LYS A 54 7.91 -0.67 1.91
C LYS A 54 7.32 0.33 2.90
N LEU A 55 8.11 1.32 3.32
CA LEU A 55 7.71 2.35 4.29
C LEU A 55 6.66 3.32 3.74
N SER A 56 6.57 3.52 2.43
CA SER A 56 5.56 4.38 1.80
C SER A 56 4.16 3.75 1.75
N ARG A 57 4.05 2.45 2.01
CA ARG A 57 2.76 1.72 2.02
C ARG A 57 2.02 1.83 3.35
N PHE A 58 2.67 2.33 4.39
CA PHE A 58 2.05 2.51 5.70
C PHE A 58 1.45 3.93 5.82
N ASP A 59 0.20 3.99 6.28
CA ASP A 59 -0.50 5.25 6.58
C ASP A 59 0.11 5.96 7.82
N GLU A 60 0.53 5.19 8.83
CA GLU A 60 1.24 5.66 10.01
C GLU A 60 2.55 4.89 10.17
N LEU A 61 3.65 5.64 10.29
CA LEU A 61 4.93 5.12 10.74
C LEU A 61 5.16 5.53 12.19
N ASP A 62 5.83 4.67 12.94
CA ASP A 62 6.38 5.11 14.23
C ASP A 62 7.50 6.15 14.03
N GLU A 63 7.85 6.86 15.10
CA GLU A 63 8.84 7.94 15.05
C GLU A 63 10.23 7.45 14.60
N GLN A 64 10.61 6.21 14.93
CA GLN A 64 11.88 5.62 14.51
C GLN A 64 11.88 5.26 13.02
N GLN A 65 10.77 4.76 12.51
CA GLN A 65 10.56 4.48 11.09
C GLN A 65 10.52 5.77 10.26
N LYS A 66 9.89 6.84 10.77
CA LYS A 66 9.92 8.18 10.13
C LYS A 66 11.33 8.73 10.06
N ASP A 67 12.05 8.74 11.18
CA ASP A 67 13.44 9.19 11.26
C ASP A 67 14.34 8.39 10.31
N TRP A 68 14.18 7.07 10.27
CA TRP A 68 14.94 6.21 9.36
C TRP A 68 14.61 6.47 7.89
N ARG A 69 13.32 6.58 7.55
CA ARG A 69 12.86 6.95 6.20
C ARG A 69 13.48 8.27 5.75
N ASP A 70 13.41 9.29 6.61
CA ASP A 70 13.86 10.64 6.28
C ASP A 70 15.39 10.67 6.07
N LYS A 71 16.16 9.98 6.91
CA LYS A 71 17.62 9.83 6.75
C LYS A 71 18.01 9.13 5.46
N VAL A 72 17.34 8.03 5.12
CA VAL A 72 17.60 7.30 3.86
C VAL A 72 17.28 8.17 2.64
N ARG A 73 16.24 9.01 2.74
CA ARG A 73 15.89 9.98 1.70
C ARG A 73 16.92 11.12 1.60
N GLU A 74 17.40 11.67 2.71
CA GLU A 74 18.43 12.72 2.69
C GLU A 74 19.76 12.21 2.11
N LEU A 75 20.15 10.98 2.47
CA LEU A 75 21.33 10.34 1.90
C LEU A 75 21.23 10.16 0.38
N SER A 76 20.03 9.89 -0.16
CA SER A 76 19.85 9.75 -1.60
C SER A 76 20.01 11.07 -2.34
N TYR A 77 19.53 12.19 -1.78
CA TYR A 77 19.78 13.53 -2.33
C TYR A 77 21.27 13.88 -2.34
N GLY A 78 21.97 13.66 -1.22
CA GLY A 78 23.41 13.93 -1.13
C GLY A 78 24.24 13.09 -2.12
N MET A 79 23.83 11.83 -2.34
CA MET A 79 24.45 10.96 -3.34
C MET A 79 24.18 11.42 -4.76
N GLU A 80 22.94 11.82 -5.05
CA GLU A 80 22.54 12.29 -6.37
C GLU A 80 23.33 13.54 -6.77
N ASP A 81 23.46 14.51 -5.87
CA ASP A 81 24.26 15.72 -6.09
C ASP A 81 25.73 15.38 -6.40
N CYS A 82 26.31 14.41 -5.69
CA CYS A 82 27.68 13.98 -5.92
C CYS A 82 27.87 13.34 -7.30
N ILE A 83 26.91 12.54 -7.75
CA ILE A 83 26.93 11.90 -9.07
C ILE A 83 26.72 12.92 -10.18
N ASP A 84 25.86 13.92 -9.97
CA ASP A 84 25.66 14.99 -10.96
C ASP A 84 26.93 15.83 -11.14
N ILE A 85 27.62 16.18 -10.05
CA ILE A 85 28.93 16.84 -10.12
C ILE A 85 29.93 15.96 -10.89
N PHE A 86 29.92 14.64 -10.67
CA PHE A 86 30.81 13.72 -11.38
C PHE A 86 30.56 13.68 -12.89
N MET A 87 29.30 13.50 -13.29
CA MET A 87 28.93 13.44 -14.71
C MET A 87 29.32 14.73 -15.43
N ASN A 88 29.05 15.89 -14.80
CA ASN A 88 29.45 17.19 -15.33
C ASN A 88 30.97 17.34 -15.48
N ASP A 89 31.74 16.89 -14.47
CA ASP A 89 33.21 16.94 -14.52
C ASP A 89 33.77 16.04 -15.64
N LEU A 90 33.20 14.85 -15.87
CA LEU A 90 33.59 13.95 -16.96
C LEU A 90 33.27 14.52 -18.34
N ASP A 91 32.05 15.03 -18.53
CA ASP A 91 31.60 15.62 -19.79
C ASP A 91 32.46 16.86 -20.16
N SER A 92 32.84 17.65 -19.15
CA SER A 92 33.73 18.81 -19.35
C SER A 92 35.18 18.43 -19.70
N ALA A 93 35.64 17.25 -19.30
CA ALA A 93 36.99 16.76 -19.53
C ALA A 93 37.15 16.07 -20.90
N ASP A 94 36.08 15.55 -21.48
CA ASP A 94 36.06 15.05 -22.87
C ASP A 94 36.12 16.20 -23.90
N ALA A 95 35.76 17.42 -23.53
CA ALA A 95 35.79 18.60 -24.40
C ALA A 95 37.19 19.22 -24.60
N LYS A 96 38.23 18.79 -23.86
CA LYS A 96 39.59 19.36 -23.92
C LYS A 96 40.63 18.26 -24.15
N ASP A 97 40.97 18.03 -25.41
CA ASP A 97 41.88 16.96 -25.83
C ASP A 97 43.36 17.28 -25.49
N GLY A 98 44.09 16.31 -24.91
CA GLY A 98 45.52 16.41 -24.55
C GLY A 98 45.91 15.84 -23.17
N LEU A 99 47.22 15.75 -22.87
CA LEU A 99 47.82 15.23 -21.61
C LEU A 99 47.27 15.92 -20.35
N LEU A 100 46.95 17.21 -20.46
CA LEU A 100 46.33 18.02 -19.41
C LEU A 100 44.87 17.60 -19.14
N GLY A 101 44.17 17.09 -20.16
CA GLY A 101 42.86 16.47 -20.06
C GLY A 101 42.92 15.11 -19.34
N GLU A 102 43.92 14.28 -19.63
CA GLU A 102 44.11 12.98 -18.95
C GLU A 102 44.41 13.13 -17.44
N LEU A 103 45.27 14.09 -17.06
CA LEU A 103 45.54 14.40 -15.65
C LEU A 103 44.32 14.95 -14.91
N LYS A 104 43.46 15.73 -15.59
CA LYS A 104 42.18 16.20 -15.03
C LYS A 104 41.18 15.07 -14.88
N LYS A 105 41.11 14.15 -15.85
CA LYS A 105 40.29 12.93 -15.75
C LYS A 105 40.75 12.07 -14.58
N LEU A 106 42.05 11.85 -14.39
CA LEU A 106 42.58 11.10 -13.24
C LEU A 106 42.26 11.76 -11.90
N LYS A 107 42.40 13.09 -11.80
CA LYS A 107 42.02 13.83 -10.58
C LYS A 107 40.52 13.79 -10.31
N ALA A 108 39.68 13.87 -11.34
CA ALA A 108 38.23 13.70 -11.21
C ALA A 108 37.93 12.28 -10.69
N HIS A 109 38.48 11.23 -11.32
CA HIS A 109 38.31 9.85 -10.87
C HIS A 109 38.69 9.65 -9.40
N TYR A 110 39.82 10.19 -8.95
CA TYR A 110 40.25 10.07 -7.56
C TYR A 110 39.33 10.83 -6.59
N LYS A 111 38.93 12.05 -6.95
CA LYS A 111 38.01 12.87 -6.15
C LYS A 111 36.65 12.21 -5.98
N ILE A 112 36.15 11.53 -7.01
CA ILE A 112 34.89 10.80 -6.97
C ILE A 112 35.00 9.48 -6.23
N ALA A 113 36.09 8.73 -6.39
CA ALA A 113 36.32 7.52 -5.59
C ALA A 113 36.27 7.83 -4.09
N ASN A 114 36.94 8.90 -3.65
CA ASN A 114 36.89 9.35 -2.25
C ASN A 114 35.48 9.78 -1.82
N ARG A 115 34.71 10.43 -2.70
CA ARG A 115 33.33 10.85 -2.42
C ARG A 115 32.39 9.66 -2.28
N ILE A 116 32.52 8.65 -3.14
CA ILE A 116 31.76 7.40 -3.08
C ILE A 116 32.10 6.64 -1.79
N GLU A 117 33.39 6.60 -1.41
CA GLU A 117 33.84 5.96 -0.18
C GLU A 117 33.28 6.66 1.07
N GLU A 118 33.28 7.99 1.10
CA GLU A 118 32.66 8.81 2.15
C GLU A 118 31.15 8.52 2.27
N LEU A 119 30.45 8.47 1.14
CA LEU A 119 29.01 8.21 1.11
C LEU A 119 28.67 6.78 1.57
N LYS A 120 29.49 5.79 1.20
CA LYS A 120 29.37 4.42 1.70
C LYS A 120 29.56 4.36 3.21
N ALA A 121 30.53 5.10 3.75
CA ALA A 121 30.73 5.19 5.19
C ALA A 121 29.52 5.81 5.90
N GLN A 122 28.92 6.88 5.33
CA GLN A 122 27.71 7.49 5.88
C GLN A 122 26.51 6.55 5.88
N VAL A 123 26.34 5.79 4.79
CA VAL A 123 25.31 4.74 4.67
C VAL A 123 25.48 3.67 5.75
N LEU A 124 26.70 3.13 5.88
CA LEU A 124 27.00 2.09 6.86
C LEU A 124 26.81 2.62 8.29
N GLU A 125 27.29 3.82 8.58
CA GLU A 125 27.13 4.43 9.91
C GLU A 125 25.64 4.68 10.24
N ALA A 126 24.84 5.14 9.27
CA ALA A 126 23.41 5.34 9.44
C ALA A 126 22.71 4.00 9.70
N SER A 127 23.07 2.95 8.95
CA SER A 127 22.56 1.58 9.13
C SER A 127 22.93 0.99 10.49
N ASP A 128 24.19 1.10 10.89
CA ASP A 128 24.67 0.63 12.19
C ASP A 128 24.02 1.40 13.33
N ARG A 129 23.81 2.71 13.19
CA ARG A 129 23.08 3.52 14.17
C ARG A 129 21.63 3.06 14.27
N HIS A 130 20.97 2.83 13.15
CA HIS A 130 19.61 2.29 13.13
C HIS A 130 19.54 0.93 13.83
N ASN A 131 20.43 0.00 13.49
CA ASN A 131 20.46 -1.34 14.09
C ASN A 131 20.79 -1.31 15.59
N ARG A 132 21.71 -0.44 16.04
CA ARG A 132 22.08 -0.30 17.46
C ARG A 132 20.94 0.18 18.35
N TYR A 133 20.06 1.03 17.82
CA TYR A 133 18.93 1.59 18.55
C TYR A 133 17.59 1.02 18.12
N LYS A 134 17.59 0.01 17.24
CA LYS A 134 16.37 -0.68 16.82
C LYS A 134 15.76 -1.31 18.07
N LEU A 135 14.61 -0.79 18.51
CA LEU A 135 13.86 -1.49 19.54
C LEU A 135 13.44 -2.83 18.96
N ASP A 136 13.82 -3.92 19.63
CA ASP A 136 13.19 -5.21 19.37
C ASP A 136 11.69 -5.03 19.54
N GLU A 137 10.89 -5.56 18.59
CA GLU A 137 9.42 -5.61 18.67
C GLU A 137 8.91 -6.21 20.00
N HIS A 138 9.80 -6.83 20.79
CA HIS A 138 9.53 -7.43 22.08
C HIS A 138 9.67 -6.50 23.30
N VAL A 139 10.42 -5.39 23.22
CA VAL A 139 10.59 -4.46 24.35
C VAL A 139 9.53 -3.36 24.26
N GLY A 140 8.27 -3.77 24.42
CA GLY A 140 7.14 -2.87 24.27
C GLY A 140 5.78 -3.53 24.09
N SER A 141 5.66 -4.86 24.25
CA SER A 141 4.35 -5.53 24.30
C SER A 141 3.64 -5.32 25.65
N SER A 142 3.71 -4.11 26.21
CA SER A 142 2.48 -3.57 26.77
C SER A 142 1.70 -3.13 25.55
N ARG A 143 0.64 -3.87 25.18
CA ARG A 143 -0.38 -3.35 24.26
C ARG A 143 -0.66 -1.92 24.73
N GLY A 144 -0.10 -0.93 24.01
CA GLY A 144 -0.60 0.43 24.12
C GLY A 144 -2.11 0.35 23.91
N PRO A 145 -2.92 1.27 24.48
CA PRO A 145 -4.36 1.25 24.22
C PRO A 145 -4.55 1.03 22.72
N GLU A 146 -5.18 -0.10 22.35
CA GLU A 146 -5.34 -0.50 20.95
C GLU A 146 -5.79 0.76 20.22
N ALA A 147 -4.96 1.23 19.29
CA ALA A 147 -5.22 2.49 18.59
C ALA A 147 -6.65 2.39 18.07
N ILE A 148 -7.54 3.20 18.63
CA ILE A 148 -8.96 3.13 18.31
C ILE A 148 -9.03 3.42 16.83
N ASP A 149 -9.52 2.44 16.05
CA ASP A 149 -9.64 2.59 14.61
C ASP A 149 -10.43 3.89 14.33
N PRO A 150 -9.81 4.91 13.68
CA PRO A 150 -10.46 6.19 13.46
C PRO A 150 -11.79 6.08 12.71
N ARG A 151 -12.00 4.96 11.98
CA ARG A 151 -13.23 4.66 11.26
C ARG A 151 -14.39 4.30 12.16
N VAL A 152 -14.16 3.94 13.43
CA VAL A 152 -15.24 3.66 14.39
C VAL A 152 -16.19 4.85 14.46
N GLN A 153 -15.68 6.08 14.43
CA GLN A 153 -16.52 7.27 14.42
C GLN A 153 -17.43 7.34 13.17
N ALA A 154 -16.91 6.94 12.00
CA ALA A 154 -17.68 6.91 10.76
C ALA A 154 -18.83 5.90 10.80
N LEU A 155 -18.71 4.81 11.57
CA LEU A 155 -19.76 3.80 11.74
C LEU A 155 -20.96 4.30 12.55
N TYR A 156 -20.76 5.31 13.41
CA TYR A 156 -21.78 5.86 14.31
C TYR A 156 -22.14 7.32 14.00
N THR A 157 -21.66 7.87 12.90
CA THR A 157 -21.99 9.25 12.50
C THR A 157 -23.47 9.35 12.10
N GLU A 158 -24.19 10.31 12.67
CA GLU A 158 -25.60 10.50 12.36
C GLU A 158 -25.82 10.99 10.93
N ALA A 159 -26.81 10.41 10.25
CA ALA A 159 -27.15 10.79 8.88
C ALA A 159 -27.49 12.29 8.72
N SER A 160 -28.04 12.91 9.77
CA SER A 160 -28.38 14.34 9.86
C SER A 160 -27.17 15.28 9.78
N SER A 161 -26.00 14.79 10.19
CA SER A 161 -24.75 15.58 10.26
C SER A 161 -23.95 15.54 8.96
N LEU A 162 -24.35 14.71 8.00
CA LEU A 162 -23.60 14.48 6.75
C LEU A 162 -24.10 15.42 5.64
N VAL A 163 -23.17 16.11 4.99
CA VAL A 163 -23.45 16.98 3.83
C VAL A 163 -22.92 16.38 2.54
N GLY A 164 -23.60 16.62 1.42
CA GLY A 164 -23.14 16.20 0.08
C GLY A 164 -23.24 14.70 -0.22
N ILE A 165 -23.79 13.90 0.69
CA ILE A 165 -23.87 12.44 0.56
C ILE A 165 -25.08 11.95 -0.24
N ASP A 166 -26.10 12.79 -0.45
CA ASP A 166 -27.37 12.36 -1.03
C ASP A 166 -27.24 11.77 -2.43
N ARG A 167 -26.52 12.47 -3.33
CA ARG A 167 -26.31 11.98 -4.71
C ARG A 167 -25.52 10.66 -4.75
N PRO A 168 -24.35 10.52 -4.11
CA PRO A 168 -23.63 9.23 -4.07
C PRO A 168 -24.45 8.12 -3.44
N LYS A 169 -25.20 8.41 -2.36
CA LYS A 169 -26.06 7.45 -1.66
C LYS A 169 -27.15 6.93 -2.57
N ASP A 170 -27.82 7.80 -3.32
CA ASP A 170 -28.88 7.40 -4.24
C ASP A 170 -28.33 6.61 -5.43
N LYS A 171 -27.19 7.04 -6.00
CA LYS A 171 -26.49 6.29 -7.06
C LYS A 171 -26.10 4.87 -6.61
N LEU A 172 -25.48 4.74 -5.43
CA LEU A 172 -25.11 3.43 -4.89
C LEU A 172 -26.36 2.58 -4.58
N THR A 173 -27.43 3.20 -4.07
CA THR A 173 -28.71 2.49 -3.85
C THR A 173 -29.29 1.99 -5.17
N GLU A 174 -29.22 2.78 -6.24
CA GLU A 174 -29.71 2.43 -7.57
C GLU A 174 -28.92 1.26 -8.16
N LEU A 175 -27.59 1.28 -8.10
CA LEU A 175 -26.75 0.15 -8.54
C LEU A 175 -27.04 -1.14 -7.76
N LEU A 176 -27.50 -1.04 -6.51
CA LEU A 176 -27.85 -2.20 -5.71
C LEU A 176 -29.28 -2.70 -5.95
N ARG A 177 -30.10 -2.02 -6.76
CA ARG A 177 -31.45 -2.51 -7.12
C ARG A 177 -31.36 -3.79 -7.95
N MET A 178 -32.47 -4.52 -8.03
CA MET A 178 -32.56 -5.73 -8.83
C MET A 178 -33.02 -5.36 -10.24
N GLU A 179 -32.28 -5.75 -11.25
CA GLU A 179 -32.82 -5.85 -12.61
C GLU A 179 -33.47 -7.24 -12.77
N GLU A 180 -34.59 -7.31 -13.49
CA GLU A 180 -35.40 -8.52 -13.66
C GLU A 180 -34.64 -9.72 -14.31
N ASN A 181 -33.43 -9.48 -14.84
CA ASN A 181 -32.59 -10.49 -15.51
C ASN A 181 -31.12 -10.51 -15.03
N ALA A 182 -30.77 -9.85 -13.92
CA ALA A 182 -29.38 -9.77 -13.47
C ALA A 182 -28.93 -11.02 -12.69
N PRO A 183 -27.67 -11.48 -12.89
CA PRO A 183 -27.14 -12.66 -12.22
C PRO A 183 -27.14 -12.51 -10.69
N GLN A 184 -27.62 -13.57 -10.06
CA GLN A 184 -27.07 -14.27 -8.91
C GLN A 184 -25.78 -13.62 -8.31
N LEU A 185 -25.91 -13.01 -7.11
CA LEU A 185 -24.91 -12.21 -6.37
C LEU A 185 -24.34 -10.96 -7.08
N HIS A 186 -24.78 -9.78 -6.66
CA HIS A 186 -24.29 -8.49 -7.20
C HIS A 186 -23.32 -7.80 -6.23
N VAL A 187 -22.13 -7.47 -6.72
CA VAL A 187 -21.06 -6.79 -5.96
C VAL A 187 -20.83 -5.40 -6.54
N VAL A 188 -20.87 -4.36 -5.70
CA VAL A 188 -20.60 -2.96 -6.08
C VAL A 188 -19.42 -2.43 -5.27
N SER A 189 -18.42 -1.86 -5.94
CA SER A 189 -17.26 -1.25 -5.28
C SER A 189 -17.37 0.28 -5.20
N VAL A 190 -17.05 0.83 -4.03
CA VAL A 190 -16.85 2.27 -3.81
C VAL A 190 -15.37 2.56 -3.77
N VAL A 191 -14.88 3.38 -4.70
CA VAL A 191 -13.44 3.57 -4.91
C VAL A 191 -13.05 5.03 -4.70
N GLY A 192 -11.88 5.25 -4.12
CA GLY A 192 -11.32 6.59 -3.99
C GLY A 192 -10.30 6.72 -2.88
N PHE A 193 -9.67 7.89 -2.81
CA PHE A 193 -8.61 8.16 -1.85
C PHE A 193 -9.07 8.08 -0.38
N GLY A 194 -8.10 7.97 0.54
CA GLY A 194 -8.35 8.08 1.98
C GLY A 194 -9.05 9.41 2.34
N GLY A 195 -9.93 9.40 3.34
CA GLY A 195 -10.66 10.60 3.80
C GLY A 195 -11.87 11.01 2.95
N MET A 196 -12.16 10.34 1.83
CA MET A 196 -13.27 10.69 0.93
C MET A 196 -14.66 10.25 1.42
N GLY A 197 -14.77 9.65 2.61
CA GLY A 197 -16.07 9.22 3.17
C GLY A 197 -16.64 7.92 2.57
N LYS A 198 -15.82 7.04 1.97
CA LYS A 198 -16.26 5.76 1.39
C LYS A 198 -16.96 4.85 2.41
N THR A 199 -16.32 4.64 3.57
CA THR A 199 -16.88 3.87 4.69
C THR A 199 -18.21 4.45 5.14
N THR A 200 -18.30 5.79 5.24
CA THR A 200 -19.53 6.50 5.59
C THR A 200 -20.63 6.27 4.56
N LEU A 201 -20.31 6.39 3.27
CA LEU A 201 -21.26 6.14 2.18
C LEU A 201 -21.80 4.71 2.20
N ALA A 202 -20.90 3.72 2.29
CA ALA A 202 -21.27 2.31 2.37
C ALA A 202 -22.14 2.03 3.61
N LYS A 203 -21.81 2.62 4.76
CA LYS A 203 -22.57 2.49 6.00
C LYS A 203 -23.97 3.08 5.89
N GLN A 204 -24.10 4.29 5.33
CA GLN A 204 -25.39 4.96 5.16
C GLN A 204 -26.31 4.20 4.19
N VAL A 205 -25.77 3.65 3.10
CA VAL A 205 -26.55 2.82 2.18
C VAL A 205 -26.92 1.48 2.83
N HIS A 206 -25.98 0.83 3.51
CA HIS A 206 -26.25 -0.40 4.26
C HIS A 206 -27.40 -0.20 5.25
N ASP A 207 -27.35 0.84 6.08
CA ASP A 207 -28.40 1.09 7.07
C ASP A 207 -29.75 1.46 6.44
N LYS A 208 -29.75 2.07 5.25
CA LYS A 208 -30.97 2.39 4.48
C LYS A 208 -31.68 1.14 3.93
N ILE A 209 -30.94 0.11 3.51
CA ILE A 209 -31.51 -1.04 2.79
C ILE A 209 -31.45 -2.37 3.57
N LYS A 210 -30.73 -2.47 4.69
CA LYS A 210 -30.53 -3.72 5.44
C LYS A 210 -31.82 -4.44 5.84
N SER A 211 -32.91 -3.70 6.07
CA SER A 211 -34.21 -4.29 6.42
C SER A 211 -34.86 -5.12 5.31
N GLN A 212 -34.32 -5.08 4.09
CA GLN A 212 -34.79 -5.85 2.93
C GLN A 212 -34.09 -7.22 2.80
N PHE A 213 -33.17 -7.55 3.72
CA PHE A 213 -32.32 -8.72 3.71
C PHE A 213 -32.50 -9.54 4.98
N ASP A 214 -32.36 -10.87 4.87
CA ASP A 214 -32.55 -11.81 5.99
C ASP A 214 -31.40 -11.75 6.99
N CYS A 215 -30.21 -11.43 6.51
CA CYS A 215 -29.03 -11.25 7.34
C CYS A 215 -28.07 -10.22 6.72
N THR A 216 -27.33 -9.52 7.58
CA THR A 216 -26.41 -8.47 7.14
C THR A 216 -25.13 -8.47 7.94
N ALA A 217 -24.01 -8.10 7.32
CA ALA A 217 -22.76 -7.87 8.02
C ALA A 217 -22.07 -6.61 7.51
N PHE A 218 -21.35 -5.93 8.41
CA PHE A 218 -20.45 -4.84 8.06
C PHE A 218 -19.10 -5.18 8.69
N VAL A 219 -18.11 -5.48 7.85
CA VAL A 219 -16.77 -5.87 8.30
C VAL A 219 -15.73 -4.96 7.71
N SER A 220 -14.64 -4.78 8.44
CA SER A 220 -13.49 -4.00 8.00
C SER A 220 -12.30 -4.91 7.78
N VAL A 221 -11.59 -4.70 6.68
CA VAL A 221 -10.36 -5.42 6.35
C VAL A 221 -9.18 -4.54 6.74
N SER A 222 -8.22 -5.09 7.49
CA SER A 222 -6.97 -4.39 7.82
C SER A 222 -5.96 -4.50 6.69
N GLN A 223 -4.99 -3.59 6.62
CA GLN A 223 -3.87 -3.63 5.66
C GLN A 223 -3.11 -4.96 5.67
N ASN A 224 -2.91 -5.52 6.86
CA ASN A 224 -2.43 -6.89 7.05
C ASN A 224 -3.62 -7.73 7.54
N PRO A 225 -4.44 -8.30 6.62
CA PRO A 225 -5.68 -8.95 7.00
C PRO A 225 -5.41 -10.30 7.66
N SER A 226 -5.95 -10.50 8.86
CA SER A 226 -6.22 -11.84 9.35
C SER A 226 -7.53 -12.31 8.72
N LEU A 227 -7.43 -13.17 7.71
CA LEU A 227 -8.62 -13.69 7.01
C LEU A 227 -9.51 -14.52 7.94
N ILE A 228 -8.91 -15.22 8.91
CA ILE A 228 -9.65 -15.87 10.00
C ILE A 228 -10.53 -14.86 10.74
N LYS A 229 -9.97 -13.70 11.12
CA LYS A 229 -10.73 -12.64 11.79
C LYS A 229 -11.82 -12.08 10.89
N VAL A 230 -11.50 -11.73 9.65
CA VAL A 230 -12.48 -11.16 8.70
C VAL A 230 -13.65 -12.12 8.47
N LEU A 231 -13.37 -13.39 8.18
CA LEU A 231 -14.42 -14.41 7.97
C LEU A 231 -15.23 -14.65 9.25
N SER A 232 -14.58 -14.63 10.42
CA SER A 232 -15.27 -14.72 11.71
C SER A 232 -16.18 -13.52 11.97
N ASP A 233 -15.74 -12.30 11.64
CA ASP A 233 -16.54 -11.09 11.78
C ASP A 233 -17.74 -11.10 10.83
N ILE A 234 -17.57 -11.62 9.60
CA ILE A 234 -18.69 -11.81 8.65
C ILE A 234 -19.68 -12.82 9.25
N LEU A 235 -19.19 -13.97 9.72
CA LEU A 235 -20.01 -15.03 10.29
C LEU A 235 -20.79 -14.53 11.51
N SER A 236 -20.12 -13.77 12.37
CA SER A 236 -20.73 -13.11 13.53
C SER A 236 -21.83 -12.14 13.11
N GLY A 237 -21.61 -11.33 12.07
CA GLY A 237 -22.64 -10.42 11.54
C GLY A 237 -23.87 -11.15 10.98
N VAL A 238 -23.67 -12.20 10.17
CA VAL A 238 -24.78 -12.88 9.48
C VAL A 238 -25.47 -13.97 10.31
N TRP A 239 -24.83 -14.47 11.37
CA TRP A 239 -25.34 -15.56 12.20
C TRP A 239 -25.48 -15.23 13.68
N GLY A 240 -24.78 -14.19 14.17
CA GLY A 240 -24.79 -13.78 15.58
C GLY A 240 -23.86 -14.58 16.49
N GLN A 241 -23.15 -15.59 15.96
CA GLN A 241 -22.23 -16.42 16.75
C GLN A 241 -21.08 -16.95 15.89
N VAL A 242 -19.93 -17.16 16.54
CA VAL A 242 -18.75 -17.80 15.95
C VAL A 242 -18.35 -18.96 16.86
N PRO A 243 -18.55 -20.22 16.43
CA PRO A 243 -18.12 -21.37 17.22
C PRO A 243 -16.62 -21.33 17.48
N SER A 244 -16.23 -21.52 18.74
CA SER A 244 -14.83 -21.37 19.20
C SER A 244 -13.84 -22.36 18.58
N PHE A 245 -14.33 -23.44 17.94
CA PHE A 245 -13.50 -24.42 17.25
C PHE A 245 -13.14 -24.02 15.81
N LEU A 246 -13.82 -23.02 15.23
CA LEU A 246 -13.53 -22.56 13.88
C LEU A 246 -12.32 -21.62 13.90
N ASN A 247 -11.13 -22.17 13.65
CA ASN A 247 -9.87 -21.44 13.63
C ASN A 247 -9.13 -21.54 12.29
N GLU A 248 -9.74 -22.20 11.31
CA GLU A 248 -9.19 -22.38 9.96
C GLU A 248 -10.08 -21.70 8.92
N GLU A 249 -9.45 -21.07 7.93
CA GLU A 249 -10.13 -20.35 6.85
C GLU A 249 -11.16 -21.24 6.14
N ARG A 250 -10.78 -22.48 5.81
CA ARG A 250 -11.66 -23.43 5.11
C ARG A 250 -12.93 -23.73 5.91
N GLN A 251 -12.80 -23.96 7.22
CA GLN A 251 -13.94 -24.28 8.07
C GLN A 251 -14.89 -23.08 8.20
N LEU A 252 -14.34 -21.87 8.30
CA LEU A 252 -15.12 -20.63 8.30
C LEU A 252 -15.83 -20.40 6.96
N ILE A 253 -15.15 -20.64 5.84
CA ILE A 253 -15.73 -20.55 4.49
C ILE A 253 -16.89 -21.55 4.35
N ASP A 254 -16.68 -22.81 4.69
CA ASP A 254 -17.70 -23.85 4.59
C ASP A 254 -18.92 -23.51 5.46
N LYS A 255 -18.69 -22.98 6.68
CA LYS A 255 -19.77 -22.57 7.57
C LYS A 255 -20.52 -21.33 7.06
N LEU A 256 -19.82 -20.33 6.53
CA LEU A 256 -20.45 -19.17 5.90
C LEU A 256 -21.33 -19.58 4.73
N ARG A 257 -20.84 -20.49 3.87
CA ARG A 257 -21.61 -21.01 2.74
C ARG A 257 -22.89 -21.72 3.21
N GLU A 258 -22.80 -22.53 4.25
CA GLU A 258 -23.97 -23.17 4.89
C GLU A 258 -24.99 -22.14 5.39
N VAL A 259 -24.54 -21.12 6.14
CA VAL A 259 -25.41 -20.08 6.72
C VAL A 259 -26.07 -19.22 5.65
N LEU A 260 -25.35 -18.91 4.57
CA LEU A 260 -25.82 -18.04 3.49
C LEU A 260 -26.66 -18.78 2.44
N GLN A 261 -26.66 -20.11 2.39
CA GLN A 261 -27.22 -20.89 1.29
C GLN A 261 -28.66 -20.51 0.92
N ASN A 262 -29.54 -20.30 1.90
CA ASN A 262 -30.96 -20.02 1.66
C ASN A 262 -31.39 -18.63 2.17
N LYS A 263 -30.44 -17.68 2.24
CA LYS A 263 -30.70 -16.32 2.74
C LYS A 263 -30.39 -15.28 1.68
N ARG A 264 -31.23 -14.26 1.63
CA ARG A 264 -30.93 -13.00 0.96
C ARG A 264 -30.05 -12.16 1.90
N TYR A 265 -28.77 -12.01 1.57
CA TYR A 265 -27.80 -11.33 2.45
C TYR A 265 -27.29 -10.02 1.88
N LEU A 266 -26.96 -9.08 2.78
CA LEU A 266 -26.26 -7.83 2.46
C LEU A 266 -24.97 -7.75 3.26
N ILE A 267 -23.82 -7.80 2.61
CA ILE A 267 -22.51 -7.77 3.28
C ILE A 267 -21.71 -6.56 2.80
N VAL A 268 -21.21 -5.75 3.73
CA VAL A 268 -20.25 -4.69 3.45
C VAL A 268 -18.86 -5.15 3.88
N ILE A 269 -17.90 -5.04 2.95
CA ILE A 269 -16.50 -5.34 3.18
C ILE A 269 -15.69 -4.06 2.96
N ASP A 270 -15.41 -3.37 4.06
CA ASP A 270 -14.77 -2.07 4.08
C ASP A 270 -13.25 -2.20 4.00
N ASP A 271 -12.64 -1.37 3.16
CA ASP A 271 -11.21 -1.11 3.02
C ASP A 271 -10.38 -2.32 2.58
N ILE A 272 -10.72 -2.92 1.43
CA ILE A 272 -9.96 -4.03 0.86
C ILE A 272 -8.65 -3.51 0.23
N TRP A 273 -7.52 -4.09 0.65
CA TRP A 273 -6.17 -3.69 0.21
C TRP A 273 -5.55 -4.58 -0.87
N THR A 274 -5.98 -5.84 -0.99
CA THR A 274 -5.35 -6.80 -1.92
C THR A 274 -6.38 -7.68 -2.63
N MET A 275 -6.06 -8.11 -3.85
CA MET A 275 -6.91 -9.02 -4.61
C MET A 275 -6.94 -10.41 -3.98
N GLU A 276 -5.85 -10.85 -3.36
CA GLU A 276 -5.74 -12.14 -2.68
C GLU A 276 -6.73 -12.23 -1.52
N ALA A 277 -6.82 -11.18 -0.70
CA ALA A 277 -7.79 -11.12 0.39
C ALA A 277 -9.22 -11.22 -0.14
N TRP A 278 -9.55 -10.44 -1.18
CA TRP A 278 -10.85 -10.51 -1.82
C TRP A 278 -11.16 -11.89 -2.38
N ASN A 279 -10.23 -12.53 -3.10
CA ASN A 279 -10.44 -13.83 -3.71
C ASN A 279 -10.79 -14.90 -2.67
N ILE A 280 -10.15 -14.87 -1.50
CA ILE A 280 -10.45 -15.79 -0.40
C ILE A 280 -11.81 -15.47 0.23
N ILE A 281 -12.10 -14.20 0.49
CA ILE A 281 -13.39 -13.80 1.05
C ILE A 281 -14.54 -14.17 0.09
N LYS A 282 -14.35 -13.95 -1.22
CA LYS A 282 -15.31 -14.30 -2.28
C LYS A 282 -15.70 -15.78 -2.25
N CYS A 283 -14.79 -16.68 -1.89
CA CYS A 283 -15.11 -18.11 -1.75
C CYS A 283 -16.22 -18.40 -0.72
N SER A 284 -16.38 -17.53 0.28
CA SER A 284 -17.44 -17.66 1.29
C SER A 284 -18.81 -17.13 0.85
N LEU A 285 -18.85 -16.28 -0.19
CA LEU A 285 -20.06 -15.60 -0.64
C LEU A 285 -20.82 -16.49 -1.62
N MET A 286 -21.94 -17.07 -1.16
CA MET A 286 -22.74 -18.00 -1.96
C MET A 286 -23.60 -17.30 -3.01
N GLU A 287 -23.45 -17.74 -4.26
CA GLU A 287 -24.30 -17.37 -5.38
C GLU A 287 -25.58 -18.22 -5.37
N ASN A 288 -26.60 -17.77 -4.62
CA ASN A 288 -27.77 -18.57 -4.24
C ASN A 288 -29.11 -18.15 -4.88
N ASN A 289 -29.09 -17.27 -5.88
CA ASN A 289 -30.28 -16.72 -6.57
C ASN A 289 -31.27 -15.97 -5.67
N ASN A 290 -30.91 -15.68 -4.41
CA ASN A 290 -31.80 -14.98 -3.48
C ASN A 290 -31.66 -13.46 -3.52
N GLY A 291 -31.01 -12.91 -4.55
CA GLY A 291 -30.88 -11.46 -4.68
C GLY A 291 -29.93 -10.80 -3.69
N SER A 292 -28.93 -11.53 -3.23
CA SER A 292 -27.91 -11.03 -2.30
C SER A 292 -27.04 -9.92 -2.90
N ARG A 293 -26.51 -9.06 -2.03
CA ARG A 293 -25.75 -7.87 -2.37
C ARG A 293 -24.48 -7.77 -1.55
N VAL A 294 -23.41 -7.31 -2.18
CA VAL A 294 -22.14 -7.03 -1.51
C VAL A 294 -21.69 -5.63 -1.88
N ILE A 295 -21.28 -4.86 -0.88
CA ILE A 295 -20.66 -3.56 -1.07
C ILE A 295 -19.20 -3.70 -0.64
N THR A 296 -18.27 -3.33 -1.49
CA THR A 296 -16.86 -3.24 -1.09
C THR A 296 -16.40 -1.79 -1.11
N THR A 297 -15.46 -1.43 -0.25
CA THR A 297 -14.75 -0.14 -0.36
C THR A 297 -13.26 -0.40 -0.51
N THR A 298 -12.59 0.40 -1.34
CA THR A 298 -11.13 0.30 -1.52
C THR A 298 -10.55 1.63 -2.00
N ARG A 299 -9.24 1.80 -1.80
CA ARG A 299 -8.46 2.90 -2.38
C ARG A 299 -7.84 2.54 -3.74
N ILE A 300 -7.89 1.27 -4.13
CA ILE A 300 -7.11 0.72 -5.24
C ILE A 300 -8.07 0.31 -6.36
N GLU A 301 -7.94 0.98 -7.50
CA GLU A 301 -8.78 0.77 -8.67
C GLU A 301 -8.76 -0.69 -9.14
N ASP A 302 -7.57 -1.30 -9.24
CA ASP A 302 -7.43 -2.69 -9.67
C ASP A 302 -8.15 -3.67 -8.73
N VAL A 303 -8.13 -3.41 -7.41
CA VAL A 303 -8.86 -4.22 -6.42
C VAL A 303 -10.36 -4.06 -6.62
N ALA A 304 -10.84 -2.83 -6.87
CA ALA A 304 -12.25 -2.58 -7.12
C ALA A 304 -12.77 -3.31 -8.37
N GLN A 305 -11.95 -3.34 -9.43
CA GLN A 305 -12.27 -4.05 -10.66
C GLN A 305 -12.30 -5.57 -10.44
N ALA A 306 -11.42 -6.11 -9.60
CA ALA A 306 -11.46 -7.52 -9.19
C ALA A 306 -12.68 -7.86 -8.31
N CYS A 307 -13.16 -6.89 -7.52
CA CYS A 307 -14.36 -7.04 -6.69
C CYS A 307 -15.66 -7.00 -7.48
N SER A 308 -15.78 -6.05 -8.41
CA SER A 308 -17.04 -5.74 -9.10
C SER A 308 -17.33 -6.71 -10.23
N CYS A 309 -18.60 -7.08 -10.40
CA CYS A 309 -19.06 -7.67 -11.66
C CYS A 309 -19.22 -6.54 -12.69
N SER A 310 -18.86 -6.83 -13.95
CA SER A 310 -18.86 -5.93 -15.11
C SER A 310 -19.88 -4.77 -15.05
N HIS A 311 -19.39 -3.57 -14.69
CA HIS A 311 -20.03 -2.23 -14.73
C HIS A 311 -20.55 -1.58 -13.41
N GLY A 312 -20.28 -2.14 -12.22
CA GLY A 312 -20.78 -1.56 -10.95
C GLY A 312 -19.72 -0.96 -10.01
N HIS A 313 -19.13 0.20 -10.32
CA HIS A 313 -18.33 0.97 -9.34
C HIS A 313 -18.79 2.43 -9.23
N VAL A 314 -18.65 3.00 -8.02
CA VAL A 314 -18.98 4.41 -7.70
C VAL A 314 -17.76 5.14 -7.18
#